data_AF-A0A2V2S3C8-F1
#
_entry.id   AF-A0A2V2S3C8-F1
#
_cell.length_a   1.000
_cell.length_b   1.000
_cell.length_c   1.000
_cell.angle_alpha   90.00
_cell.angle_beta   90.00
_cell.angle_gamma   90.00
#
_symmetry.space_group_name_H-M   'P 1'
#
loop_
_entity.id
_entity.type
_entity.pdbx_description
1 polymer ?
#
loop_
_entity_poly.entity_id
_entity_poly.type
_entity_poly.pdbx_seq_one_letter_code
_entity_poly.pdbx_strand_id
1 'polypeptide(L)'
;MILHPILPDNGPPGWVWMWIIVLSFSLIAKVQTLTRFFLSGGRASVGRLLGYIFLWPGMDAPAFFAPRRPRPRLPHRSPPDTWHLTPDTPVPSLADWLLGLLKTDLGAIIVWGVVPLLGPGHPLLTGWVGMWGIFLLLFGVLHLLSLFWRAIGINAKPVMQSPTCATSLTDFWSRRWNTAFSDLMHNVAFKPLAKRFGANGALVAIFLLSGVLHDCVISVTAGGGYGLPTLYFIIQALGVLFEHSKPARKLGLGSGWKGWLFVFLIAGPPAFIHFHPIFVRNVVLPMLHAIGAR
;
A
#
# COMPACT_ATOMS: atom_id res chain seq x y z
N MET A 1 24.67 2.02 21.01
CA MET A 1 24.43 3.47 21.00
C MET A 1 22.92 3.67 21.16
N ILE A 2 22.49 4.04 22.36
CA ILE A 2 21.07 4.28 22.67
C ILE A 2 20.74 5.63 22.05
N LEU A 3 20.13 5.62 20.87
CA LEU A 3 19.56 6.84 20.30
C LEU A 3 18.43 7.29 21.23
N HIS A 4 18.51 8.52 21.73
CA HIS A 4 17.41 9.11 22.47
C HIS A 4 16.12 9.02 21.65
N PRO A 5 14.96 8.76 22.29
CA PRO A 5 13.69 8.74 21.59
C PRO A 5 13.47 10.09 20.91
N ILE A 6 13.20 10.05 19.59
CA ILE A 6 12.89 11.24 18.78
C ILE A 6 11.54 11.84 19.21
N LEU A 7 10.67 11.00 19.75
CA LEU A 7 9.36 11.39 20.26
C LEU A 7 9.45 11.73 21.76
N PRO A 8 8.65 12.68 22.25
CA PRO A 8 8.69 13.12 23.64
C PRO A 8 8.30 11.98 24.61
N ASP A 9 9.00 11.89 25.75
CA ASP A 9 8.82 10.83 26.75
C ASP A 9 7.40 10.79 27.36
N ASN A 10 6.70 11.92 27.40
CA ASN A 10 5.32 12.05 27.88
C ASN A 10 4.28 12.06 26.74
N GLY A 11 4.65 11.61 25.54
CA GLY A 11 3.78 11.55 24.38
C GLY A 11 2.80 10.36 24.40
N PRO A 12 1.84 10.31 23.47
CA PRO A 12 0.97 9.15 23.31
C PRO A 12 1.78 7.88 22.92
N PRO A 13 1.21 6.68 23.07
CA PRO A 13 1.89 5.43 22.68
C PRO A 13 2.35 5.44 21.22
N GLY A 14 3.42 4.70 20.91
CA GLY A 14 4.03 4.67 19.56
C GLY A 14 3.04 4.36 18.44
N TRP A 15 2.03 3.51 18.68
CA TRP A 15 1.00 3.21 17.68
C TRP A 15 0.06 4.39 17.38
N VAL A 16 -0.20 5.27 18.34
CA VAL A 16 -0.96 6.50 18.12
C VAL A 16 -0.13 7.45 17.26
N TRP A 17 1.16 7.62 17.57
CA TRP A 17 2.08 8.40 16.75
C TRP A 17 2.17 7.87 15.31
N MET A 18 2.22 6.56 15.13
CA MET A 18 2.19 5.91 13.82
C MET A 18 0.96 6.35 13.01
N TRP A 19 -0.24 6.28 13.59
CA TRP A 19 -1.44 6.73 12.91
C TRP A 19 -1.46 8.24 12.65
N ILE A 20 -0.98 9.07 13.57
CA ILE A 20 -0.85 10.52 13.35
C ILE A 20 0.03 10.81 12.13
N ILE A 21 1.18 10.15 12.02
CA ILE A 21 2.10 10.33 10.89
C ILE A 21 1.47 9.82 9.59
N VAL A 22 0.85 8.63 9.60
CA VAL A 22 0.17 8.05 8.43
C VAL A 22 -0.96 8.95 7.94
N LEU A 23 -1.79 9.47 8.85
CA LEU A 23 -2.88 10.40 8.50
C LEU A 23 -2.34 11.73 7.98
N SER A 24 -1.24 12.23 8.53
CA SER A 24 -0.57 13.45 8.05
C SER A 24 -0.03 13.27 6.63
N PHE A 25 0.66 12.16 6.35
CA PHE A 25 1.12 11.84 4.99
C PHE A 25 -0.04 11.65 4.01
N SER A 26 -1.13 10.99 4.45
CA SER A 26 -2.35 10.87 3.65
C SER A 26 -2.95 12.23 3.32
N LEU A 27 -3.05 13.14 4.30
CA LEU A 27 -3.58 14.49 4.08
C LEU A 27 -2.70 15.30 3.13
N ILE A 28 -1.38 15.25 3.28
CA ILE A 28 -0.43 15.92 2.36
C ILE A 28 -0.61 15.38 0.94
N ALA A 29 -0.70 14.06 0.78
CA ALA A 29 -0.97 13.43 -0.51
C ALA A 29 -2.32 13.88 -1.10
N LYS A 30 -3.37 13.94 -0.29
CA LYS A 30 -4.69 14.44 -0.71
C LYS A 30 -4.61 15.87 -1.21
N VAL A 31 -3.98 16.77 -0.45
CA VAL A 31 -3.78 18.17 -0.86
C VAL A 31 -3.04 18.22 -2.21
N GLN A 32 -1.95 17.48 -2.37
CA GLN A 32 -1.21 17.46 -3.64
C GLN A 32 -2.06 16.99 -4.83
N THR A 33 -2.87 15.93 -4.66
CA THR A 33 -3.74 15.41 -5.72
C THR A 33 -4.84 16.40 -6.09
N LEU A 34 -5.45 17.05 -5.09
CA LEU A 34 -6.50 18.03 -5.27
C LEU A 34 -5.98 19.31 -5.91
N THR A 35 -4.83 19.84 -5.44
CA THR A 35 -4.19 21.01 -6.04
C THR A 35 -3.95 20.79 -7.54
N ARG A 36 -3.39 19.64 -7.93
CA ARG A 36 -3.16 19.31 -9.35
C ARG A 36 -4.46 19.18 -10.14
N PHE A 37 -5.49 18.59 -9.54
CA PHE A 37 -6.80 18.45 -10.17
C PHE A 37 -7.46 19.82 -10.43
N PHE A 38 -7.46 20.72 -9.44
CA PHE A 38 -8.05 22.05 -9.61
C PHE A 38 -7.22 22.96 -10.52
N LEU A 39 -5.87 22.90 -10.45
CA LEU A 39 -5.00 23.65 -11.35
C LEU A 39 -5.14 23.22 -12.82
N SER A 40 -5.56 21.98 -13.09
CA SER A 40 -5.87 21.51 -14.44
C SER A 40 -7.31 21.82 -14.89
N GLY A 41 -8.05 22.64 -14.14
CA GLY A 41 -9.42 23.04 -14.45
C GLY A 41 -10.50 22.04 -14.01
N GLY A 42 -10.13 21.04 -13.21
CA GLY A 42 -11.07 20.07 -12.64
C GLY A 42 -12.12 20.72 -11.74
N ARG A 43 -13.33 20.18 -11.74
CA ARG A 43 -14.45 20.62 -10.89
C ARG A 43 -15.01 19.43 -10.11
N ALA A 44 -15.32 19.65 -8.84
CA ALA A 44 -15.91 18.64 -7.97
C ALA A 44 -17.05 19.25 -7.16
N SER A 45 -18.13 18.50 -6.94
CA SER A 45 -19.15 18.90 -5.97
C SER A 45 -18.61 18.73 -4.54
N VAL A 46 -19.11 19.52 -3.60
CA VAL A 46 -18.70 19.48 -2.18
C VAL A 46 -18.83 18.06 -1.61
N GLY A 47 -19.94 17.36 -1.91
CA GLY A 47 -20.14 15.98 -1.45
C GLY A 47 -19.09 15.00 -1.99
N ARG A 48 -18.71 15.09 -3.27
CA ARG A 48 -17.64 14.25 -3.82
C ARG A 48 -16.28 14.60 -3.20
N LEU A 49 -16.02 15.88 -2.96
CA LEU A 49 -14.78 16.33 -2.34
C LEU A 49 -14.64 15.77 -0.92
N LEU A 50 -15.69 15.87 -0.10
CA LEU A 50 -15.72 15.29 1.24
C LEU A 50 -15.56 13.76 1.21
N GLY A 51 -16.25 13.09 0.28
CA GLY A 51 -16.10 11.65 0.06
C GLY A 51 -14.66 11.25 -0.31
N TYR A 52 -14.01 12.03 -1.19
CA TYR A 52 -12.62 11.78 -1.58
C TYR A 52 -11.64 11.99 -0.42
N ILE A 53 -11.84 12.99 0.42
CA ILE A 53 -10.92 13.32 1.52
C ILE A 53 -11.05 12.32 2.67
N PHE A 54 -12.29 12.03 3.10
CA PHE A 54 -12.55 11.31 4.35
C PHE A 54 -12.94 9.84 4.17
N LEU A 55 -13.49 9.47 3.02
CA LEU A 55 -14.11 8.16 2.81
C LEU A 55 -13.47 7.37 1.66
N TRP A 56 -12.34 7.83 1.14
CA TRP A 56 -11.61 7.12 0.09
C TRP A 56 -10.11 7.30 0.27
N PRO A 57 -9.31 6.23 0.47
CA PRO A 57 -7.86 6.36 0.64
C PRO A 57 -7.09 6.45 -0.70
N GLY A 58 -7.75 6.26 -1.85
CA GLY A 58 -7.09 6.36 -3.16
C GLY A 58 -6.63 7.79 -3.49
N MET A 59 -5.60 7.91 -4.32
CA MET A 59 -4.93 9.19 -4.64
C MET A 59 -5.09 9.62 -6.11
N ASP A 60 -6.11 9.10 -6.80
CA ASP A 60 -6.45 9.46 -8.19
C ASP A 60 -7.71 10.35 -8.23
N ALA A 61 -7.51 11.65 -8.01
CA ALA A 61 -8.58 12.65 -8.05
C ALA A 61 -9.28 12.70 -9.43
N PRO A 62 -8.58 12.73 -10.58
CA PRO A 62 -9.24 12.68 -11.88
C PRO A 62 -10.17 11.49 -12.07
N ALA A 63 -9.75 10.27 -11.67
CA ALA A 63 -10.62 9.10 -11.76
C ALA A 63 -11.82 9.20 -10.82
N PHE A 64 -11.63 9.66 -9.59
CA PHE A 64 -12.71 9.77 -8.60
C PHE A 64 -13.76 10.84 -8.97
N PHE A 65 -13.33 11.96 -9.55
CA PHE A 65 -14.22 13.06 -9.92
C PHE A 65 -14.79 12.98 -11.33
N ALA A 66 -14.34 12.01 -12.14
CA ALA A 66 -14.86 11.80 -13.48
C ALA A 66 -16.41 11.80 -13.49
N PRO A 67 -17.05 12.34 -14.54
CA PRO A 67 -18.49 12.22 -14.72
C PRO A 67 -18.91 10.76 -14.63
N ARG A 68 -20.09 10.49 -14.03
CA ARG A 68 -20.66 9.14 -14.01
C ARG A 68 -20.81 8.69 -15.45
N ARG A 69 -20.01 7.73 -15.90
CA ARG A 69 -20.20 7.12 -17.20
C ARG A 69 -21.36 6.11 -17.09
N PRO A 70 -22.32 6.11 -18.03
CA PRO A 70 -23.28 5.01 -18.14
C PRO A 70 -22.54 3.68 -18.24
N ARG A 71 -23.14 2.60 -17.72
CA ARG A 71 -22.63 1.22 -17.80
C ARG A 71 -21.95 0.94 -19.15
N PRO A 72 -20.71 0.45 -19.20
CA PRO A 72 -20.13 -0.02 -20.44
C PRO A 72 -21.02 -1.12 -21.02
N ARG A 73 -21.63 -0.85 -22.18
CA ARG A 73 -22.20 -1.90 -23.01
C ARG A 73 -21.04 -2.46 -23.82
N LEU A 74 -20.61 -3.68 -23.48
CA LEU A 74 -19.56 -4.50 -24.10
C LEU A 74 -18.11 -4.26 -23.60
N PRO A 75 -17.29 -5.33 -23.54
CA PRO A 75 -15.87 -5.21 -23.23
C PRO A 75 -15.13 -4.59 -24.41
N HIS A 76 -14.80 -3.30 -24.30
CA HIS A 76 -13.91 -2.65 -25.27
C HIS A 76 -12.47 -3.10 -24.99
N ARG A 77 -11.88 -3.82 -25.95
CA ARG A 77 -10.47 -4.25 -25.90
C ARG A 77 -9.60 -3.05 -26.27
N SER A 78 -9.08 -2.34 -25.27
CA SER A 78 -8.15 -1.22 -25.50
C SER A 78 -6.80 -1.73 -26.08
N PRO A 79 -6.14 -0.96 -26.97
CA PRO A 79 -4.80 -1.28 -27.48
C PRO A 79 -3.70 -1.18 -26.39
N PRO A 80 -2.50 -1.74 -26.60
CA PRO A 80 -1.48 -1.92 -25.57
C PRO A 80 -0.81 -0.64 -25.04
N ASP A 81 -0.94 0.51 -25.72
CA ASP A 81 -0.04 1.65 -25.53
C ASP A 81 -0.62 2.84 -24.74
N THR A 82 -1.82 2.71 -24.17
CA THR A 82 -2.52 3.82 -23.50
C THR A 82 -2.40 3.75 -21.99
N TRP A 83 -1.27 4.19 -21.44
CA TRP A 83 -1.08 4.42 -20.01
C TRP A 83 -2.01 5.51 -19.42
N HIS A 84 -2.66 6.27 -20.29
CA HIS A 84 -3.60 7.35 -19.95
C HIS A 84 -5.08 6.94 -19.91
N LEU A 85 -5.45 5.84 -20.56
CA LEU A 85 -6.82 5.35 -20.55
C LEU A 85 -6.90 4.32 -19.45
N THR A 86 -7.25 4.77 -18.25
CA THR A 86 -7.61 3.86 -17.16
C THR A 86 -8.69 2.91 -17.67
N PRO A 87 -8.42 1.59 -17.78
CA PRO A 87 -9.48 0.65 -18.13
C PRO A 87 -10.62 0.84 -17.13
N ASP A 88 -11.84 0.98 -17.63
CA ASP A 88 -13.03 1.07 -16.77
C ASP A 88 -12.99 -0.12 -15.82
N THR A 89 -12.96 0.12 -14.51
CA THR A 89 -13.02 -0.99 -13.56
C THR A 89 -14.42 -1.58 -13.70
N PRO A 90 -14.57 -2.89 -13.96
CA PRO A 90 -15.88 -3.48 -14.25
C PRO A 90 -16.86 -3.27 -13.10
N VAL A 91 -18.16 -3.36 -13.38
CA VAL A 91 -19.19 -3.29 -12.33
C VAL A 91 -18.92 -4.39 -11.29
N PRO A 92 -18.95 -4.09 -9.98
CA PRO A 92 -18.78 -5.10 -8.93
C PRO A 92 -19.70 -6.29 -9.13
N SER A 93 -19.13 -7.49 -9.18
CA SER A 93 -19.87 -8.76 -9.17
C SER A 93 -20.18 -9.21 -7.75
N LEU A 94 -21.14 -10.14 -7.57
CA LEU A 94 -21.39 -10.76 -6.27
C LEU A 94 -20.12 -11.43 -5.71
N ALA A 95 -19.33 -12.07 -6.58
CA ALA A 95 -18.06 -12.68 -6.19
C ALA A 95 -17.07 -11.66 -5.61
N ASP A 96 -17.00 -10.45 -6.17
CA ASP A 96 -16.13 -9.39 -5.63
C ASP A 96 -16.53 -9.00 -4.20
N TRP A 97 -17.83 -8.87 -3.94
CA TRP A 97 -18.37 -8.58 -2.61
C TRP A 97 -18.06 -9.70 -1.62
N LEU A 98 -18.34 -10.95 -2.01
CA LEU A 98 -18.03 -12.12 -1.18
C LEU A 98 -16.53 -12.22 -0.87
N LEU A 99 -15.67 -11.93 -1.85
CA LEU A 99 -14.22 -11.90 -1.63
C LEU A 99 -13.76 -10.75 -0.73
N GLY A 100 -14.44 -9.60 -0.78
CA GLY A 100 -14.22 -8.49 0.15
C GLY A 100 -14.58 -8.88 1.58
N LEU A 101 -15.78 -9.43 1.77
CA LEU A 101 -16.28 -9.91 3.06
C LEU A 101 -15.38 -11.00 3.63
N LEU A 102 -15.05 -12.01 2.83
CA LEU A 102 -14.18 -13.11 3.27
C LEU A 102 -12.82 -12.61 3.79
N LYS A 103 -12.18 -11.65 3.12
CA LYS A 103 -10.92 -11.06 3.60
C LYS A 103 -11.12 -10.31 4.92
N THR A 104 -12.17 -9.50 5.00
CA THR A 104 -12.52 -8.74 6.22
C THR A 104 -12.75 -9.70 7.39
N ASP A 105 -13.58 -10.71 7.19
CA ASP A 105 -13.98 -11.65 8.24
C ASP A 105 -12.81 -12.54 8.67
N LEU A 106 -12.02 -13.07 7.73
CA LEU A 106 -10.81 -13.84 8.05
C LEU A 106 -9.77 -12.98 8.78
N GLY A 107 -9.58 -11.72 8.37
CA GLY A 107 -8.71 -10.79 9.07
C GLY A 107 -9.18 -10.55 10.50
N ALA A 108 -10.48 -10.33 10.70
CA ALA A 108 -11.09 -10.15 12.01
C ALA A 108 -10.97 -11.42 12.88
N ILE A 109 -11.22 -12.60 12.33
CA ILE A 109 -11.05 -13.89 13.04
C ILE A 109 -9.61 -14.08 13.47
N ILE A 110 -8.63 -13.71 12.63
CA ILE A 110 -7.22 -13.78 13.05
C ILE A 110 -6.96 -12.83 14.22
N VAL A 111 -7.37 -11.56 14.11
CA VAL A 111 -7.11 -10.53 15.12
C VAL A 111 -7.81 -10.83 16.45
N TRP A 112 -9.11 -11.12 16.45
CA TRP A 112 -9.88 -11.28 17.69
C TRP A 112 -10.14 -12.73 18.10
N GLY A 113 -9.89 -13.70 17.21
CA GLY A 113 -10.04 -15.12 17.50
C GLY A 113 -8.71 -15.84 17.72
N VAL A 114 -7.72 -15.64 16.83
CA VAL A 114 -6.45 -16.40 16.87
C VAL A 114 -5.40 -15.74 17.76
N VAL A 115 -5.21 -14.42 17.68
CA VAL A 115 -4.18 -13.70 18.46
C VAL A 115 -4.34 -13.93 19.98
N PRO A 116 -5.54 -13.88 20.59
CA PRO A 116 -5.70 -14.13 22.02
C PRO A 116 -5.25 -15.55 22.45
N LEU A 117 -5.36 -16.54 21.57
CA LEU A 117 -5.00 -17.94 21.86
C LEU A 117 -3.49 -18.18 21.93
N LEU A 118 -2.68 -17.29 21.36
CA LEU A 118 -1.22 -17.45 21.34
C LEU A 118 -0.55 -17.15 22.69
N GLY A 119 -1.27 -16.50 23.61
CA GLY A 119 -0.78 -16.15 24.94
C GLY A 119 0.44 -15.21 24.94
N PRO A 120 1.02 -14.92 26.12
CA PRO A 120 2.12 -13.97 26.25
C PRO A 120 3.51 -14.54 25.91
N GLY A 121 3.65 -15.88 25.86
CA GLY A 121 4.95 -16.56 25.74
C GLY A 121 5.70 -16.35 24.43
N HIS A 122 5.02 -15.92 23.37
CA HIS A 122 5.60 -15.78 22.03
C HIS A 122 5.33 -14.40 21.40
N PRO A 123 5.85 -13.29 21.97
CA PRO A 123 5.45 -11.94 21.59
C PRO A 123 5.67 -11.60 20.11
N LEU A 124 6.75 -12.11 19.50
CA LEU A 124 7.01 -11.90 18.08
C LEU A 124 6.01 -12.65 17.20
N LEU A 125 5.71 -13.91 17.53
CA LEU A 125 4.70 -14.69 16.80
C LEU A 125 3.32 -14.01 16.91
N THR A 126 2.90 -13.63 18.12
CA THR A 126 1.65 -12.92 18.37
C THR A 126 1.57 -11.63 17.56
N GLY A 127 2.65 -10.84 17.54
CA GLY A 127 2.70 -9.60 16.78
C GLY A 127 2.65 -9.82 15.27
N TRP A 128 3.36 -10.83 14.74
CA TRP A 128 3.28 -11.18 13.32
C TRP A 128 1.89 -11.67 12.93
N VAL A 129 1.31 -12.63 13.66
CA VAL A 129 -0.05 -13.12 13.39
C VAL A 129 -1.06 -11.97 13.44
N GLY A 130 -0.92 -11.07 14.43
CA GLY A 130 -1.74 -9.86 14.51
C GLY A 130 -1.57 -8.93 13.31
N MET A 131 -0.35 -8.66 12.85
CA MET A 131 -0.12 -7.85 11.64
C MET A 131 -0.72 -8.50 10.39
N TRP A 132 -0.59 -9.82 10.22
CA TRP A 132 -1.22 -10.54 9.11
C TRP A 132 -2.74 -10.41 9.14
N GLY A 133 -3.35 -10.57 10.32
CA GLY A 133 -4.78 -10.34 10.52
C GLY A 133 -5.21 -8.92 10.19
N ILE A 134 -4.47 -7.92 10.68
CA ILE A 134 -4.73 -6.49 10.40
C ILE A 134 -4.59 -6.17 8.91
N PHE A 135 -3.53 -6.65 8.24
CA PHE A 135 -3.37 -6.41 6.80
C PHE A 135 -4.49 -7.07 5.99
N LEU A 136 -4.88 -8.30 6.33
CA LEU A 136 -5.98 -8.98 5.64
C LEU A 136 -7.32 -8.26 5.87
N LEU A 137 -7.57 -7.83 7.11
CA LEU A 137 -8.74 -7.01 7.47
C LEU A 137 -8.77 -5.71 6.67
N LEU A 138 -7.67 -4.95 6.66
CA LEU A 138 -7.56 -3.71 5.90
C LEU A 138 -7.71 -3.97 4.40
N PHE A 139 -7.15 -5.04 3.85
CA PHE A 139 -7.32 -5.39 2.44
C PHE A 139 -8.79 -5.68 2.11
N GLY A 140 -9.52 -6.35 3.00
CA GLY A 140 -10.96 -6.59 2.87
C GLY A 140 -11.77 -5.31 2.91
N VAL A 141 -11.57 -4.46 3.93
CA VAL A 141 -12.28 -3.18 4.10
C VAL A 141 -12.03 -2.24 2.92
N LEU A 142 -10.77 -2.09 2.50
CA LEU A 142 -10.41 -1.27 1.35
C LEU A 142 -11.01 -1.80 0.04
N HIS A 143 -11.12 -3.13 -0.08
CA HIS A 143 -11.78 -3.76 -1.22
C HIS A 143 -13.28 -3.43 -1.22
N LEU A 144 -13.98 -3.66 -0.12
CA LEU A 144 -15.42 -3.33 0.01
C LEU A 144 -15.69 -1.85 -0.22
N LEU A 145 -14.84 -0.96 0.27
CA LEU A 145 -14.95 0.48 0.04
C LEU A 145 -14.81 0.84 -1.44
N SER A 146 -13.86 0.20 -2.15
CA SER A 146 -13.74 0.35 -3.62
C SER A 146 -15.02 -0.12 -4.33
N LEU A 147 -15.58 -1.26 -3.92
CA LEU A 147 -16.82 -1.78 -4.50
C LEU A 147 -18.01 -0.85 -4.26
N PHE A 148 -18.13 -0.30 -3.05
CA PHE A 148 -19.18 0.67 -2.72
C PHE A 148 -19.16 1.88 -3.65
N TRP A 149 -17.99 2.53 -3.79
CA TRP A 149 -17.84 3.68 -4.68
C TRP A 149 -18.12 3.32 -6.16
N ARG A 150 -17.63 2.16 -6.61
CA ARG A 150 -17.88 1.66 -7.98
C ARG A 150 -19.35 1.32 -8.23
N ALA A 151 -20.06 0.79 -7.24
CA ALA A 151 -21.48 0.49 -7.33
C ALA A 151 -22.33 1.75 -7.53
N ILE A 152 -21.91 2.89 -6.98
CA ILE A 152 -22.57 4.20 -7.19
C ILE A 152 -21.99 5.01 -8.37
N GLY A 153 -21.21 4.35 -9.24
CA GLY A 153 -20.70 4.89 -10.50
C GLY A 153 -19.45 5.78 -10.37
N ILE A 154 -18.70 5.66 -9.28
CA ILE A 154 -17.42 6.37 -9.09
C ILE A 154 -16.26 5.43 -9.36
N ASN A 155 -15.29 5.86 -10.18
CA ASN A 155 -14.12 5.05 -10.54
C ASN A 155 -13.07 5.04 -9.41
N ALA A 156 -13.41 4.33 -8.33
CA ALA A 156 -12.54 4.12 -7.18
C ALA A 156 -11.73 2.83 -7.37
N LYS A 157 -10.56 2.95 -8.01
CA LYS A 157 -9.66 1.82 -8.28
C LYS A 157 -9.26 1.11 -6.97
N PRO A 158 -9.28 -0.23 -6.91
CA PRO A 158 -8.84 -0.95 -5.70
C PRO A 158 -7.40 -0.60 -5.33
N VAL A 159 -7.17 -0.31 -4.04
CA VAL A 159 -5.85 0.04 -3.48
C VAL A 159 -4.90 -1.16 -3.49
N MET A 160 -5.43 -2.37 -3.32
CA MET A 160 -4.70 -3.63 -3.38
C MET A 160 -5.31 -4.52 -4.46
N GLN A 161 -4.49 -5.01 -5.39
CA GLN A 161 -4.93 -5.82 -6.54
C GLN A 161 -4.22 -7.17 -6.60
N SER A 162 -4.69 -8.11 -5.77
CA SER A 162 -4.14 -9.48 -5.69
C SER A 162 -2.60 -9.52 -5.72
N PRO A 163 -1.91 -8.86 -4.77
CA PRO A 163 -0.45 -8.76 -4.77
C PRO A 163 0.26 -10.11 -4.71
N THR A 164 -0.36 -11.12 -4.10
CA THR A 164 0.15 -12.49 -4.05
C THR A 164 0.20 -13.20 -5.40
N CYS A 165 -0.48 -12.68 -6.42
CA CYS A 165 -0.46 -13.22 -7.78
C CYS A 165 0.62 -12.57 -8.68
N ALA A 166 1.45 -11.68 -8.13
CA ALA A 166 2.48 -11.01 -8.91
C ALA A 166 3.56 -12.00 -9.37
N THR A 167 3.91 -11.96 -10.66
CA THR A 167 5.03 -12.73 -11.24
C THR A 167 6.24 -11.84 -11.55
N SER A 168 6.15 -10.55 -11.24
CA SER A 168 7.20 -9.55 -11.43
C SER A 168 7.23 -8.61 -10.22
N LEU A 169 8.41 -8.21 -9.78
CA LEU A 169 8.57 -7.21 -8.72
C LEU A 169 8.08 -5.84 -9.18
N THR A 170 8.32 -5.48 -10.45
CA THR A 170 7.75 -4.27 -11.03
C THR A 170 6.23 -4.30 -10.96
N ASP A 171 5.60 -5.42 -11.33
CA ASP A 171 4.14 -5.59 -11.25
C ASP A 171 3.61 -5.49 -9.80
N PHE A 172 4.28 -6.17 -8.87
CA PHE A 172 3.97 -6.15 -7.45
C PHE A 172 3.91 -4.71 -6.91
N TRP A 173 4.99 -3.94 -7.07
CA TRP A 173 5.11 -2.60 -6.49
C TRP A 173 4.35 -1.51 -7.25
N SER A 174 4.18 -1.64 -8.57
CA SER A 174 3.55 -0.57 -9.38
C SER A 174 2.03 -0.70 -9.53
N ARG A 175 1.50 -1.93 -9.62
CA ARG A 175 0.09 -2.16 -9.99
C ARG A 175 -0.72 -2.93 -8.96
N ARG A 176 -0.08 -3.65 -8.04
CA ARG A 176 -0.79 -4.56 -7.13
C ARG A 176 -0.74 -4.19 -5.67
N TRP A 177 0.38 -3.64 -5.22
CA TRP A 177 0.60 -3.20 -3.85
C TRP A 177 0.43 -1.68 -3.76
N ASN A 178 -0.53 -1.23 -2.94
CA ASN A 178 -0.78 0.18 -2.64
C ASN A 178 -0.82 1.08 -3.90
N THR A 179 -1.75 0.80 -4.80
CA THR A 179 -1.91 1.54 -6.07
C THR A 179 -2.14 3.04 -5.86
N ALA A 180 -2.74 3.42 -4.72
CA ALA A 180 -2.89 4.81 -4.31
C ALA A 180 -1.53 5.52 -4.17
N PHE A 181 -0.58 4.91 -3.47
CA PHE A 181 0.77 5.46 -3.35
C PHE A 181 1.52 5.44 -4.69
N SER A 182 1.40 4.35 -5.45
CA SER A 182 2.08 4.21 -6.75
C SER A 182 1.60 5.24 -7.78
N ASP A 183 0.29 5.48 -7.87
CA ASP A 183 -0.30 6.51 -8.74
C ASP A 183 0.16 7.92 -8.35
N LEU A 184 0.24 8.21 -7.04
CA LEU A 184 0.75 9.47 -6.52
C LEU A 184 2.23 9.65 -6.88
N MET A 185 3.07 8.68 -6.52
CA MET A 185 4.52 8.75 -6.74
C MET A 185 4.88 8.78 -8.21
N HIS A 186 4.12 8.12 -9.07
CA HIS A 186 4.33 8.17 -10.52
C HIS A 186 4.25 9.62 -11.04
N ASN A 187 3.25 10.36 -10.58
CA ASN A 187 3.03 11.74 -11.01
C ASN A 187 3.87 12.76 -10.23
N VAL A 188 4.17 12.52 -8.95
CA VAL A 188 4.87 13.47 -8.08
C VAL A 188 6.39 13.36 -8.22
N ALA A 189 6.91 12.14 -8.27
CA ALA A 189 8.34 11.87 -8.19
C ALA A 189 8.88 11.19 -9.46
N PHE A 190 8.23 10.14 -9.97
CA PHE A 190 8.79 9.34 -11.06
C PHE A 190 8.99 10.14 -12.34
N LYS A 191 7.93 10.76 -12.87
CA LYS A 191 8.03 11.58 -14.10
C LYS A 191 9.13 12.64 -14.05
N PRO A 192 9.23 13.50 -13.01
CA PRO A 192 10.28 14.51 -12.96
C PRO A 192 11.68 13.91 -12.77
N LEU A 193 11.82 12.85 -11.96
CA LEU A 193 13.12 12.20 -11.75
C LEU A 193 13.58 11.43 -12.99
N ALA A 194 12.67 10.77 -13.72
CA ALA A 194 13.00 10.02 -14.92
C ALA A 194 13.52 10.92 -16.04
N LYS A 195 12.98 12.16 -16.13
CA LYS A 195 13.49 13.18 -17.05
C LYS A 195 14.93 13.61 -16.73
N ARG A 196 15.35 13.55 -15.46
CA ARG A 196 16.67 14.02 -14.99
C ARG A 196 17.72 12.92 -14.88
N PHE A 197 17.33 11.73 -14.42
CA PHE A 197 18.22 10.64 -14.04
C PHE A 197 17.95 9.33 -14.80
N GLY A 198 17.02 9.33 -15.76
CA GLY A 198 16.55 8.13 -16.45
C GLY A 198 15.64 7.25 -15.59
N ALA A 199 15.05 6.23 -16.22
CA ALA A 199 14.06 5.36 -15.56
C ALA A 199 14.64 4.59 -14.36
N ASN A 200 15.85 4.05 -14.49
CA ASN A 200 16.50 3.29 -13.39
C ASN A 200 16.86 4.20 -12.21
N GLY A 201 17.37 5.42 -12.48
CA GLY A 201 17.66 6.40 -11.43
C GLY A 201 16.39 6.84 -10.69
N ALA A 202 15.31 7.10 -11.42
CA ALA A 202 14.01 7.42 -10.83
C ALA A 202 13.44 6.28 -9.98
N LEU A 203 13.61 5.04 -10.43
CA LEU A 203 13.19 3.86 -9.67
C LEU A 203 13.91 3.79 -8.32
N VAL A 204 15.26 3.85 -8.32
CA VAL A 204 16.06 3.79 -7.09
C VAL A 204 15.67 4.92 -6.14
N ALA A 205 15.50 6.14 -6.66
CA ALA A 205 15.11 7.29 -5.86
C ALA A 205 13.73 7.13 -5.19
N ILE A 206 12.74 6.54 -5.88
CA ILE A 206 11.41 6.30 -5.30
C ILE A 206 11.45 5.22 -4.23
N PHE A 207 12.20 4.13 -4.46
CA PHE A 207 12.37 3.09 -3.44
C PHE A 207 13.08 3.64 -2.20
N LEU A 208 14.12 4.46 -2.37
CA LEU A 208 14.78 5.15 -1.25
C LEU A 208 13.83 6.08 -0.50
N LEU A 209 13.06 6.90 -1.22
CA LEU A 209 12.05 7.77 -0.61
C LEU A 209 11.00 6.96 0.16
N SER A 210 10.53 5.86 -0.41
CA SER A 210 9.61 4.93 0.27
C SER A 210 10.25 4.37 1.55
N GLY A 211 11.52 3.99 1.49
CA GLY A 211 12.32 3.57 2.64
C GLY A 211 12.30 4.57 3.78
N VAL A 212 12.65 5.82 3.48
CA VAL A 212 12.67 6.91 4.46
C VAL A 212 11.28 7.17 5.05
N LEU A 213 10.23 7.19 4.23
CA LEU A 213 8.86 7.38 4.70
C LEU A 213 8.43 6.26 5.65
N HIS A 214 8.84 5.02 5.39
CA HIS A 214 8.55 3.91 6.30
C HIS A 214 9.42 3.96 7.55
N ASP A 215 10.67 4.43 7.50
CA ASP A 215 11.47 4.71 8.70
C ASP A 215 10.78 5.75 9.59
N CYS A 216 10.17 6.80 9.01
CA CYS A 216 9.38 7.78 9.76
C CYS A 216 8.14 7.15 10.43
N VAL A 217 7.47 6.21 9.77
CA VAL A 217 6.24 5.60 10.31
C VAL A 217 6.53 4.46 11.27
N ILE A 218 7.57 3.66 11.01
CA ILE A 218 7.88 2.42 11.72
C ILE A 218 8.98 2.66 12.75
N SER A 219 10.18 3.04 12.31
CA SER A 219 11.36 3.11 13.19
C SER A 219 11.29 4.25 14.20
N VAL A 220 10.85 5.45 13.76
CA VAL A 220 10.71 6.61 14.65
C VAL A 220 9.66 6.37 15.72
N THR A 221 8.51 5.77 15.37
CA THR A 221 7.41 5.52 16.31
C THR A 221 7.69 4.34 17.24
N ALA A 222 8.52 3.39 16.79
CA ALA A 222 9.05 2.31 17.61
C ALA A 222 10.20 2.74 18.54
N GLY A 223 10.80 3.91 18.30
CA GLY A 223 11.98 4.39 19.02
C GLY A 223 13.27 3.60 18.71
N GLY A 224 13.35 2.93 17.56
CA GLY A 224 14.50 2.11 17.20
C GLY A 224 14.33 1.36 15.88
N GLY A 225 15.38 0.67 15.43
CA GLY A 225 15.36 -0.03 14.13
C GLY A 225 15.60 0.88 12.92
N TYR A 226 16.14 2.08 13.15
CA TYR A 226 16.42 3.07 12.11
C TYR A 226 17.22 2.50 10.94
N GLY A 227 16.74 2.78 9.73
CA GLY A 227 17.34 2.34 8.47
C GLY A 227 16.93 0.93 8.04
N LEU A 228 16.29 0.12 8.89
CA LEU A 228 15.84 -1.23 8.51
C LEU A 228 14.71 -1.18 7.46
N PRO A 229 13.64 -0.36 7.61
CA PRO A 229 12.70 -0.10 6.52
C PRO A 229 13.37 0.39 5.23
N THR A 230 14.32 1.33 5.33
CA THR A 230 15.06 1.80 4.14
C THR A 230 15.86 0.69 3.48
N LEU A 231 16.54 -0.15 4.26
CA LEU A 231 17.27 -1.32 3.74
C LEU A 231 16.33 -2.29 3.02
N TYR A 232 15.12 -2.54 3.55
CA TYR A 232 14.12 -3.35 2.87
C TYR A 232 13.81 -2.82 1.47
N PHE A 233 13.53 -1.52 1.33
CA PHE A 233 13.22 -0.94 0.01
C PHE A 233 14.44 -0.85 -0.92
N ILE A 234 15.67 -0.76 -0.38
CA ILE A 234 16.89 -0.91 -1.20
C ILE A 234 16.96 -2.32 -1.80
N ILE A 235 16.67 -3.36 -1.00
CA ILE A 235 16.61 -4.75 -1.50
C ILE A 235 15.56 -4.86 -2.62
N GLN A 236 14.40 -4.22 -2.48
CA GLN A 236 13.38 -4.19 -3.53
C GLN A 236 13.87 -3.49 -4.81
N ALA A 237 14.54 -2.34 -4.68
CA ALA A 237 15.09 -1.61 -5.82
C ALA A 237 16.10 -2.45 -6.60
N LEU A 238 17.03 -3.09 -5.88
CA LEU A 238 18.01 -3.99 -6.46
C LEU A 238 17.34 -5.21 -7.11
N GLY A 239 16.31 -5.75 -6.47
CA GLY A 239 15.49 -6.84 -7.02
C GLY A 239 14.85 -6.47 -8.36
N VAL A 240 14.25 -5.28 -8.48
CA VAL A 240 13.66 -4.82 -9.75
C VAL A 240 14.73 -4.56 -10.82
N LEU A 241 15.86 -3.93 -10.46
CA LEU A 241 16.96 -3.73 -11.40
C LEU A 241 17.52 -5.06 -11.91
N PHE A 242 17.65 -6.04 -11.02
CA PHE A 242 18.06 -7.39 -11.38
C PHE A 242 17.03 -8.05 -12.30
N GLU A 243 15.73 -7.99 -11.98
CA GLU A 243 14.65 -8.53 -12.83
C GLU A 243 14.71 -7.99 -14.26
N HIS A 244 15.07 -6.72 -14.44
CA HIS A 244 15.19 -6.08 -15.75
C HIS A 244 16.48 -6.47 -16.51
N SER A 245 17.45 -7.11 -15.86
CA SER A 245 18.72 -7.50 -16.46
C SER A 245 18.60 -8.67 -17.45
N LYS A 246 19.55 -8.79 -18.38
CA LYS A 246 19.60 -9.91 -19.35
C LYS A 246 19.67 -11.29 -18.67
N PRO A 247 20.48 -11.51 -17.62
CA PRO A 247 20.52 -12.78 -16.89
C PRO A 247 19.16 -13.18 -16.30
N ALA A 248 18.47 -12.25 -15.63
CA ALA A 248 17.16 -12.52 -15.05
C ALA A 248 16.12 -12.93 -16.10
N ARG A 249 16.11 -12.25 -17.26
CA ARG A 249 15.25 -12.63 -18.39
C ARG A 249 15.56 -14.01 -18.93
N LYS A 250 16.85 -14.39 -19.01
CA LYS A 250 17.27 -15.77 -19.41
C LYS A 250 16.81 -16.83 -18.41
N LEU A 251 16.75 -16.49 -17.12
CA LEU A 251 16.21 -17.38 -16.07
C LEU A 251 14.67 -17.49 -16.11
N GLY A 252 14.00 -16.67 -16.94
CA GLY A 252 12.55 -16.63 -17.05
C GLY A 252 11.87 -15.83 -15.93
N LEU A 253 12.59 -14.91 -15.28
CA LEU A 253 12.00 -14.03 -14.27
C LEU A 253 11.07 -13.01 -14.93
N GLY A 254 10.08 -12.53 -14.17
CA GLY A 254 9.03 -11.62 -14.62
C GLY A 254 7.76 -12.31 -15.14
N SER A 255 7.74 -13.64 -15.25
CA SER A 255 6.56 -14.40 -15.67
C SER A 255 6.49 -15.78 -15.04
N GLY A 256 5.28 -16.36 -15.01
CA GLY A 256 5.04 -17.73 -14.53
C GLY A 256 5.46 -17.97 -13.09
N TRP A 257 5.64 -19.25 -12.74
CA TRP A 257 5.96 -19.68 -11.38
C TRP A 257 7.36 -19.23 -10.92
N LYS A 258 8.33 -19.12 -11.84
CA LYS A 258 9.69 -18.66 -11.51
C LYS A 258 9.70 -17.19 -11.11
N GLY A 259 9.00 -16.35 -11.87
CA GLY A 259 8.80 -14.95 -11.52
C GLY A 259 8.05 -14.78 -10.21
N TRP A 260 7.00 -15.59 -9.99
CA TRP A 260 6.27 -15.61 -8.72
C TRP A 260 7.17 -15.97 -7.53
N LEU A 261 7.96 -17.04 -7.65
CA LEU A 261 8.90 -17.46 -6.61
C LEU A 261 9.94 -16.38 -6.32
N PHE A 262 10.45 -15.72 -7.37
CA PHE A 262 11.37 -14.59 -7.22
C PHE A 262 10.73 -13.43 -6.46
N VAL A 263 9.50 -13.03 -6.80
CA VAL A 263 8.75 -12.02 -6.04
C VAL A 263 8.60 -12.44 -4.57
N PHE A 264 8.20 -13.69 -4.31
CA PHE A 264 8.05 -14.19 -2.96
C PHE A 264 9.35 -14.12 -2.16
N LEU A 265 10.47 -14.56 -2.73
CA LEU A 265 11.78 -14.58 -2.06
C LEU A 265 12.33 -13.18 -1.80
N ILE A 266 12.07 -12.20 -2.68
CA ILE A 266 12.58 -10.83 -2.53
C ILE A 266 11.65 -9.97 -1.67
N ALA A 267 10.33 -10.12 -1.78
CA ALA A 267 9.38 -9.28 -1.05
C ALA A 267 8.97 -9.86 0.31
N GLY A 268 8.93 -11.20 0.43
CA GLY A 268 8.40 -11.93 1.58
C GLY A 268 9.37 -12.00 2.77
N PRO A 269 10.42 -12.84 2.74
CA PRO A 269 11.36 -12.98 3.85
C PRO A 269 12.01 -11.66 4.30
N PRO A 270 12.41 -10.73 3.40
CA PRO A 270 12.93 -9.44 3.83
C PRO A 270 11.92 -8.56 4.58
N ALA A 271 10.62 -8.88 4.58
CA ALA A 271 9.63 -8.15 5.37
C ALA A 271 9.93 -8.19 6.89
N PHE A 272 10.70 -9.17 7.37
CA PHE A 272 11.18 -9.19 8.77
C PHE A 272 12.18 -8.09 9.09
N ILE A 273 12.87 -7.55 8.09
CA ILE A 273 13.71 -6.35 8.22
C ILE A 273 12.79 -5.12 8.29
N HIS A 274 11.76 -5.08 7.46
CA HIS A 274 10.81 -3.98 7.40
C HIS A 274 10.01 -3.80 8.70
N PHE A 275 9.38 -4.88 9.18
CA PHE A 275 8.66 -4.94 10.45
C PHE A 275 9.56 -5.55 11.53
N HIS A 276 10.63 -4.84 11.86
CA HIS A 276 11.65 -5.31 12.79
C HIS A 276 11.09 -5.57 14.21
N PRO A 277 11.75 -6.42 15.03
CA PRO A 277 11.28 -6.81 16.36
C PRO A 277 10.93 -5.64 17.31
N ILE A 278 11.65 -4.53 17.22
CA ILE A 278 11.40 -3.33 18.05
C ILE A 278 10.03 -2.72 17.71
N PHE A 279 9.68 -2.60 16.42
CA PHE A 279 8.37 -2.13 15.99
C PHE A 279 7.25 -3.06 16.45
N VAL A 280 7.46 -4.37 16.31
CA VAL A 280 6.48 -5.36 16.78
C VAL A 280 6.21 -5.18 18.28
N ARG A 281 7.25 -5.03 19.09
CA ARG A 281 7.13 -4.92 20.55
C ARG A 281 6.57 -3.57 21.02
N ASN A 282 7.01 -2.48 20.42
CA ASN A 282 6.73 -1.13 20.94
C ASN A 282 5.50 -0.49 20.28
N VAL A 283 5.06 -1.00 19.13
CA VAL A 283 3.94 -0.43 18.37
C VAL A 283 2.83 -1.45 18.19
N VAL A 284 3.12 -2.59 17.57
CA VAL A 284 2.09 -3.57 17.20
C VAL A 284 1.43 -4.21 18.41
N LEU A 285 2.22 -4.72 19.36
CA LEU A 285 1.67 -5.40 20.54
C LEU A 285 0.83 -4.46 21.43
N PRO A 286 1.27 -3.23 21.75
CA PRO A 286 0.44 -2.27 22.48
C PRO A 286 -0.84 -1.91 21.73
N MET A 287 -0.79 -1.82 20.39
CA MET A 287 -1.99 -1.58 19.58
C MET A 287 -2.97 -2.77 19.67
N LEU A 288 -2.49 -4.01 19.53
CA LEU A 288 -3.31 -5.22 19.67
C LEU A 288 -3.98 -5.28 21.04
N HIS A 289 -3.24 -4.92 22.10
CA HIS A 289 -3.80 -4.83 23.44
C HIS A 289 -4.90 -3.76 23.54
N ALA A 290 -4.65 -2.55 23.00
CA ALA A 290 -5.61 -1.45 23.03
C ALA A 290 -6.92 -1.75 22.29
N ILE A 291 -6.90 -2.59 21.26
CA ILE A 291 -8.10 -3.01 20.51
C ILE A 291 -8.75 -4.30 21.05
N GLY A 292 -8.31 -4.79 22.22
CA GLY A 292 -8.86 -5.99 22.85
C GLY A 292 -8.50 -7.30 22.15
N ALA A 293 -7.46 -7.32 21.32
CA ALA A 293 -6.98 -8.50 20.60
C ALA A 293 -5.91 -9.30 21.35
N ARG A 294 -5.43 -8.80 22.50
CA ARG A 294 -4.43 -9.45 23.36
C ARG A 294 -4.54 -8.97 24.80
#